data_AF-A0A2S2Q0T4-F1
#
_entry.id   AF-A0A2S2Q0T4-F1
#
_cell.length_a   1.000
_cell.length_b   1.000
_cell.length_c   1.000
_cell.angle_alpha   90.00
_cell.angle_beta   90.00
_cell.angle_gamma   90.00
#
_symmetry.space_group_name_H-M   'P 1'
#
loop_
_entity.id
_entity.type
_entity.pdbx_description
1 polymer ?
#
loop_
_entity_poly.entity_id
_entity_poly.type
_entity_poly.pdbx_seq_one_letter_code
_entity_poly.pdbx_strand_id
1 'polypeptide(L)'
;MKPNSVTIVSNHQPKEIFKTLIERSVEKQASLLEAPSFNMYNWCINTSQIGILSLVQEINVSLAIQLANAWINRKNTNEWLKKCSVGLNGIKQGPIWEINKGDVQALKEVKWLGRNQIINASPNLAYFLDGAHTVESIQLCSKWYSDLYPKSEINVKNILIFNVTALRDYGTFLKILSTVNKIDLVLLCPIVTSIMNRRLDTVDINYDYNEQLVKCHNMKKLIDFCNVEVLESIDETIKHVQFCSSSEKNTYFRVLVTGSLKLVGGVLEVLQS
;
A
#
# COMPACT_ATOMS: atom_id res chain seq x y z
N MET A 1 -3.54 17.25 16.73
CA MET A 1 -2.17 17.58 17.19
C MET A 1 -2.17 17.61 18.72
N LYS A 2 -1.11 17.12 19.36
CA LYS A 2 -0.97 17.22 20.83
C LYS A 2 -0.44 18.61 21.20
N PRO A 3 -0.83 19.18 22.36
CA PRO A 3 -0.28 20.45 22.81
C PRO A 3 1.25 20.44 22.89
N ASN A 4 1.90 21.53 22.51
CA ASN A 4 3.36 21.71 22.59
C ASN A 4 4.19 20.63 21.85
N SER A 5 3.60 19.99 20.84
CA SER A 5 4.28 18.96 20.06
C SER A 5 4.83 19.49 18.74
N VAL A 6 5.80 18.79 18.18
CA VAL A 6 6.21 18.95 16.78
C VAL A 6 5.29 18.05 15.94
N THR A 7 4.62 18.64 14.97
CA THR A 7 3.80 17.95 13.97
C THR A 7 4.47 18.06 12.61
N ILE A 8 4.66 16.92 11.95
CA ILE A 8 5.29 16.83 10.63
C ILE A 8 4.24 16.42 9.61
N VAL A 9 4.21 17.10 8.48
CA VAL A 9 3.25 16.86 7.39
C VAL A 9 3.98 16.75 6.06
N SER A 10 3.39 16.04 5.09
CA SER A 10 3.97 16.00 3.76
C SER A 10 3.81 17.35 3.08
N ASN A 11 4.75 17.70 2.20
CA ASN A 11 4.73 18.97 1.46
C ASN A 11 3.68 19.02 0.33
N HIS A 12 3.02 17.90 0.03
CA HIS A 12 1.99 17.78 -1.00
C HIS A 12 0.62 17.49 -0.36
N GLN A 13 0.06 18.47 0.36
CA GLN A 13 -1.32 18.41 0.85
C GLN A 13 -2.21 19.43 0.10
N PRO A 14 -3.52 19.15 -0.06
CA PRO A 14 -4.48 20.15 -0.51
C PRO A 14 -4.42 21.43 0.33
N LYS A 15 -4.65 22.58 -0.29
CA LYS A 15 -4.54 23.90 0.37
C LYS A 15 -5.50 24.02 1.56
N GLU A 16 -6.69 23.44 1.44
CA GLU A 16 -7.72 23.42 2.47
C GLU A 16 -7.28 22.62 3.70
N ILE A 17 -6.55 21.52 3.47
CA ILE A 17 -5.97 20.70 4.53
C ILE A 17 -4.85 21.47 5.22
N PHE A 18 -3.95 22.12 4.48
CA PHE A 18 -2.91 22.96 5.07
C PHE A 18 -3.47 24.09 5.93
N LYS A 19 -4.50 24.80 5.44
CA LYS A 19 -5.18 25.85 6.22
C LYS A 19 -5.66 25.30 7.57
N THR A 20 -6.35 24.17 7.55
CA THR A 20 -6.85 23.51 8.76
C THR A 20 -5.70 23.10 9.70
N LEU A 21 -4.61 22.55 9.16
CA LEU A 21 -3.45 22.15 9.95
C LEU A 21 -2.76 23.36 10.61
N ILE A 22 -2.64 24.48 9.90
CA ILE A 22 -2.10 25.73 10.45
C ILE A 22 -2.97 26.22 11.61
N GLU A 23 -4.29 26.33 11.40
CA GLU A 23 -5.23 26.75 12.45
C GLU A 23 -5.12 25.86 13.70
N ARG A 24 -5.08 24.53 13.50
CA ARG A 24 -4.92 23.57 14.61
C ARG A 24 -3.56 23.63 15.28
N SER A 25 -2.50 23.97 14.54
CA SER A 25 -1.17 24.13 15.12
C SER A 25 -1.10 25.33 16.07
N VAL A 26 -1.73 26.45 15.69
CA VAL A 26 -1.86 27.66 16.53
C VAL A 26 -2.70 27.35 17.76
N GLU A 27 -3.88 26.75 17.59
CA GLU A 27 -4.79 26.38 18.69
C GLU A 27 -4.09 25.51 19.74
N LYS A 28 -3.24 24.57 19.30
CA LYS A 28 -2.54 23.62 20.18
C LYS A 28 -1.14 24.07 20.58
N GLN A 29 -0.70 25.27 20.20
CA GLN A 29 0.68 25.72 20.40
C GLN A 29 1.72 24.69 19.91
N ALA A 30 1.38 24.00 18.81
CA ALA A 30 2.22 22.98 18.21
C ALA A 30 3.07 23.59 17.08
N SER A 31 4.30 23.08 16.92
CA SER A 31 5.14 23.46 15.79
C SER A 31 4.75 22.61 14.58
N LEU A 32 4.24 23.24 13.52
CA LEU A 32 3.93 22.56 12.27
C LEU A 32 5.11 22.67 11.30
N LEU A 33 5.61 21.54 10.83
CA LEU A 33 6.73 21.43 9.91
C LEU A 33 6.36 20.60 8.67
N GLU A 34 6.80 21.04 7.50
CA GLU A 34 6.83 20.21 6.30
C GLU A 34 8.01 19.26 6.34
N ALA A 35 7.80 18.02 5.93
CA ALA A 35 8.89 17.15 5.57
C ALA A 35 9.50 17.61 4.23
N PRO A 36 10.85 17.66 4.11
CA PRO A 36 11.51 17.89 2.83
C PRO A 36 11.03 16.90 1.75
N SER A 37 11.09 17.32 0.48
CA SER A 37 10.91 16.36 -0.62
C SER A 37 11.93 15.24 -0.51
N PHE A 38 11.52 14.01 -0.84
CA PHE A 38 12.38 12.84 -0.79
C PHE A 38 13.70 13.04 -1.56
N ASN A 39 13.67 13.70 -2.72
CA ASN A 39 14.86 13.96 -3.53
C ASN A 39 15.83 15.01 -2.97
N MET A 40 15.49 15.67 -1.84
CA MET A 40 16.38 16.63 -1.18
C MET A 40 17.38 15.98 -0.23
N TYR A 41 17.18 14.71 0.12
CA TYR A 41 18.15 13.96 0.92
C TYR A 41 19.36 13.54 0.05
N ASN A 42 20.51 13.41 0.69
CA ASN A 42 21.77 12.99 0.07
C ASN A 42 21.82 11.46 -0.15
N TRP A 43 20.93 10.93 -0.99
CA TRP A 43 20.91 9.50 -1.32
C TRP A 43 22.22 9.08 -2.00
N CYS A 44 23.07 8.34 -1.31
CA CYS A 44 24.34 7.82 -1.83
C CYS A 44 24.18 6.55 -2.69
N ILE A 45 22.95 6.07 -2.91
CA ILE A 45 22.63 4.83 -3.61
C ILE A 45 21.31 4.98 -4.39
N ASN A 46 21.06 4.07 -5.33
CA ASN A 46 19.76 4.01 -6.00
C ASN A 46 18.68 3.55 -5.00
N THR A 47 17.66 4.38 -4.79
CA THR A 47 16.61 4.18 -3.78
C THR A 47 15.72 2.97 -4.07
N SER A 48 15.66 2.51 -5.32
CA SER A 48 15.00 1.23 -5.65
C SER A 48 15.70 0.03 -5.04
N GLN A 49 17.02 0.09 -4.81
CA GLN A 49 17.81 -1.00 -4.20
C GLN A 49 17.54 -1.16 -2.70
N ILE A 50 16.89 -0.16 -2.08
CA ILE A 50 16.44 -0.22 -0.68
C ILE A 50 14.92 -0.38 -0.56
N GLY A 51 14.26 -0.80 -1.65
CA GLY A 51 12.84 -1.17 -1.61
C GLY A 51 11.87 0.00 -1.67
N ILE A 52 12.34 1.20 -2.04
CA ILE A 52 11.48 2.37 -2.29
C ILE A 52 11.16 2.40 -3.78
N LEU A 53 9.94 1.96 -4.11
CA LEU A 53 9.48 1.66 -5.47
C LEU A 53 8.30 2.55 -5.91
N SER A 54 7.77 3.39 -5.04
CA SER A 54 6.63 4.26 -5.34
C SER A 54 6.74 5.63 -4.69
N LEU A 55 6.09 6.63 -5.30
CA LEU A 55 6.01 8.00 -4.75
C LEU A 55 5.40 8.01 -3.33
N VAL A 56 4.47 7.10 -3.03
CA VAL A 56 3.87 6.99 -1.70
C VAL A 56 4.91 6.54 -0.67
N GLN A 57 5.76 5.58 -1.03
CA GLN A 57 6.87 5.15 -0.18
C GLN A 57 7.89 6.27 0.01
N GLU A 58 8.21 7.04 -1.02
CA GLU A 58 9.09 8.22 -0.91
C GLU A 58 8.57 9.24 0.11
N ILE A 59 7.27 9.57 0.05
CA ILE A 59 6.62 10.47 1.02
C ILE A 59 6.69 9.88 2.42
N ASN A 60 6.34 8.60 2.58
CA ASN A 60 6.35 7.93 3.88
C ASN A 60 7.75 7.86 4.49
N VAL A 61 8.79 7.62 3.66
CA VAL A 61 10.18 7.60 4.10
C VAL A 61 10.62 8.99 4.54
N SER A 62 10.29 10.05 3.79
CA SER A 62 10.61 11.41 4.22
C SER A 62 9.92 11.77 5.55
N LEU A 63 8.64 11.42 5.70
CA LEU A 63 7.92 11.60 6.96
C LEU A 63 8.57 10.82 8.10
N ALA A 64 8.95 9.56 7.89
CA ALA A 64 9.60 8.72 8.90
C ALA A 64 10.95 9.30 9.34
N ILE A 65 11.79 9.74 8.39
CA ILE A 65 13.07 10.39 8.67
C ILE A 65 12.86 11.64 9.54
N GLN A 66 11.89 12.48 9.18
CA GLN A 66 11.63 13.71 9.93
C GLN A 66 11.04 13.43 11.31
N LEU A 67 10.18 12.41 11.44
CA LEU A 67 9.65 12.00 12.75
C LEU A 67 10.78 11.48 13.65
N ALA A 68 11.71 10.70 13.11
CA ALA A 68 12.91 10.27 13.83
C ALA A 68 13.81 11.46 14.21
N ASN A 69 14.05 12.38 13.28
CA ASN A 69 14.82 13.61 13.51
C ASN A 69 14.20 14.46 14.64
N ALA A 70 12.89 14.68 14.61
CA ALA A 70 12.16 15.39 15.66
C ALA A 70 12.27 14.67 17.01
N TRP A 71 12.14 13.33 17.02
CA TRP A 71 12.26 12.54 18.23
C TRP A 71 13.67 12.59 18.84
N ILE A 72 14.72 12.47 18.02
CA ILE A 72 16.12 12.58 18.44
C ILE A 72 16.37 13.95 19.09
N ASN A 73 15.80 15.01 18.49
CA ASN A 73 15.98 16.39 18.95
C ASN A 73 14.96 16.84 20.01
N ARG A 74 14.09 15.96 20.52
CA ARG A 74 12.98 16.34 21.43
C ARG A 74 13.38 17.08 22.71
N LYS A 75 14.63 16.91 23.18
CA LYS A 75 15.16 17.63 24.35
C LYS A 75 15.75 19.01 24.00
N ASN A 76 16.05 19.24 22.72
CA ASN A 76 16.67 20.44 22.17
C ASN A 76 15.78 21.08 21.08
N THR A 77 14.46 20.93 21.18
CA THR A 77 13.49 21.31 20.14
C THR A 77 13.67 22.76 19.69
N ASN A 78 13.92 23.69 20.62
CA ASN A 78 14.10 25.11 20.28
C ASN A 78 15.31 25.34 19.35
N GLU A 79 16.46 24.74 19.64
CA GLU A 79 17.66 24.85 18.79
C GLU A 79 17.46 24.14 17.45
N TRP A 80 16.77 23.01 17.45
CA TRP A 80 16.44 22.28 16.23
C TRP A 80 15.50 23.07 15.32
N LEU A 81 14.47 23.72 15.88
CA LEU A 81 13.53 24.56 15.14
C LEU A 81 14.16 25.81 14.53
N LYS A 82 15.29 26.29 15.07
CA LYS A 82 16.08 27.38 14.46
C LYS A 82 16.77 26.96 13.16
N LYS A 83 17.00 25.66 12.95
CA LYS A 83 17.59 25.11 11.71
C LYS A 83 16.57 24.88 10.60
N CYS A 84 15.28 25.05 10.88
CA CYS A 84 14.21 24.88 9.89
C CYS A 84 14.29 25.96 8.81
N SER A 85 14.09 25.57 7.55
CA SER A 85 14.00 26.48 6.41
C SER A 85 12.55 26.86 6.12
N VAL A 86 12.33 27.75 5.14
CA VAL A 86 11.00 28.02 4.60
C VAL A 86 10.61 26.86 3.68
N GLY A 87 9.44 26.27 3.91
CA GLY A 87 8.83 25.24 3.08
C GLY A 87 8.02 25.81 1.92
N LEU A 88 7.50 24.94 1.06
CA LEU A 88 6.86 25.33 -0.20
C LEU A 88 5.52 26.02 0.02
N ASN A 89 4.78 25.64 1.05
CA ASN A 89 3.46 26.22 1.35
C ASN A 89 3.54 27.38 2.35
N GLY A 90 4.72 27.97 2.52
CA GLY A 90 4.96 29.10 3.43
C GLY A 90 5.02 28.73 4.91
N ILE A 91 4.89 27.45 5.26
CA ILE A 91 5.19 26.93 6.61
C ILE A 91 6.64 26.48 6.69
N LYS A 92 7.16 26.32 7.92
CA LYS A 92 8.55 25.89 8.12
C LYS A 92 8.74 24.47 7.60
N GLN A 93 9.89 24.18 6.99
CA GLN A 93 10.31 22.83 6.64
C GLN A 93 11.29 22.32 7.70
N GLY A 94 11.16 21.04 8.08
CA GLY A 94 12.14 20.37 8.92
C GLY A 94 13.54 20.40 8.30
N PRO A 95 14.61 20.48 9.11
CA PRO A 95 15.97 20.47 8.58
C PRO A 95 16.26 19.17 7.83
N ILE A 96 17.00 19.26 6.74
CA ILE A 96 17.41 18.09 5.94
C ILE A 96 18.30 17.21 6.81
N TRP A 97 17.92 15.94 6.94
CA TRP A 97 18.72 14.94 7.64
C TRP A 97 19.78 14.39 6.70
N GLU A 98 21.02 14.30 7.18
CA GLU A 98 22.12 13.72 6.41
C GLU A 98 22.05 12.19 6.51
N ILE A 99 21.68 11.54 5.41
CA ILE A 99 21.52 10.09 5.31
C ILE A 99 22.89 9.42 5.39
N ASN A 100 23.09 8.63 6.44
CA ASN A 100 24.30 7.82 6.63
C ASN A 100 24.06 6.35 6.27
N LYS A 101 25.13 5.52 6.36
CA LYS A 101 25.05 4.08 6.04
C LYS A 101 24.07 3.31 6.94
N GLY A 102 23.96 3.70 8.21
CA GLY A 102 23.01 3.12 9.16
C GLY A 102 21.56 3.41 8.78
N ASP A 103 21.26 4.64 8.35
CA ASP A 103 19.92 5.02 7.87
C ASP A 103 19.53 4.22 6.62
N VAL A 104 20.46 4.07 5.67
CA VAL A 104 20.29 3.24 4.46
C VAL A 104 19.99 1.79 4.83
N GLN A 105 20.76 1.22 5.76
CA GLN A 105 20.55 -0.15 6.22
C GLN A 105 19.18 -0.30 6.90
N ALA A 106 18.82 0.65 7.77
CA ALA A 106 17.53 0.64 8.44
C ALA A 106 16.37 0.68 7.43
N LEU A 107 16.43 1.55 6.43
CA LEU A 107 15.41 1.64 5.37
C LEU A 107 15.34 0.35 4.54
N LYS A 108 16.48 -0.28 4.24
CA LYS A 108 16.53 -1.55 3.50
C LYS A 108 15.90 -2.71 4.26
N GLU A 109 15.98 -2.70 5.59
CA GLU A 109 15.44 -3.75 6.46
C GLU A 109 13.96 -3.55 6.80
N VAL A 110 13.37 -2.39 6.47
CA VAL A 110 11.95 -2.12 6.73
C VAL A 110 11.09 -3.15 6.02
N LYS A 111 10.20 -3.78 6.79
CA LYS A 111 9.13 -4.64 6.27
C LYS A 111 7.80 -3.98 6.56
N TRP A 112 7.13 -3.52 5.50
CA TRP A 112 5.75 -3.06 5.58
C TRP A 112 4.83 -4.03 4.85
N LEU A 113 4.39 -5.06 5.57
CA LEU A 113 3.60 -6.13 4.98
C LEU A 113 2.30 -5.58 4.37
N GLY A 114 2.00 -5.98 3.14
CA GLY A 114 0.80 -5.59 2.41
C GLY A 114 0.76 -4.13 1.92
N ARG A 115 1.91 -3.46 1.79
CA ARG A 115 2.06 -2.11 1.20
C ARG A 115 3.10 -2.12 0.10
N ASN A 116 2.66 -2.06 -1.15
CA ASN A 116 3.50 -2.21 -2.35
C ASN A 116 4.51 -3.37 -2.22
N GLN A 117 4.09 -4.49 -1.62
CA GLN A 117 4.97 -5.61 -1.31
C GLN A 117 4.99 -6.60 -2.47
N ILE A 118 6.18 -7.08 -2.83
CA ILE A 118 6.38 -8.10 -3.87
C ILE A 118 6.89 -9.38 -3.22
N ILE A 119 6.26 -10.51 -3.52
CA ILE A 119 6.69 -11.84 -3.09
C ILE A 119 6.89 -12.72 -4.33
N ASN A 120 8.13 -13.12 -4.59
CA ASN A 120 8.44 -14.10 -5.63
C ASN A 120 8.25 -15.51 -5.05
N ALA A 121 7.09 -16.12 -5.32
CA ALA A 121 6.75 -17.44 -4.78
C ALA A 121 7.43 -18.59 -5.55
N SER A 122 7.68 -18.41 -6.85
CA SER A 122 8.45 -19.33 -7.69
C SER A 122 9.14 -18.56 -8.81
N PRO A 123 10.01 -19.19 -9.64
CA PRO A 123 10.64 -18.53 -10.78
C PRO A 123 9.66 -17.94 -11.79
N ASN A 124 8.42 -18.42 -11.86
CA ASN A 124 7.39 -17.96 -12.79
C ASN A 124 6.12 -17.43 -12.09
N LEU A 125 6.15 -17.18 -10.77
CA LEU A 125 5.01 -16.68 -10.00
C LEU A 125 5.43 -15.59 -9.01
N ALA A 126 4.86 -14.41 -9.16
CA ALA A 126 5.03 -13.29 -8.23
C ALA A 126 3.68 -12.72 -7.77
N TYR A 127 3.61 -12.40 -6.48
CA TYR A 127 2.48 -11.73 -5.84
C TYR A 127 2.81 -10.27 -5.56
N PHE A 128 1.88 -9.38 -5.91
CA PHE A 128 1.91 -7.95 -5.69
C PHE A 128 0.82 -7.61 -4.69
N LEU A 129 1.21 -7.24 -3.48
CA LEU A 129 0.31 -7.14 -2.35
C LEU A 129 0.19 -5.68 -1.91
N ASP A 130 -1.02 -5.12 -2.05
CA ASP A 130 -1.32 -3.78 -1.56
C ASP A 130 -2.74 -3.68 -1.01
N GLY A 131 -2.88 -3.40 0.28
CA GLY A 131 -4.17 -3.28 0.96
C GLY A 131 -4.90 -1.95 0.72
N ALA A 132 -4.77 -1.34 -0.45
CA ALA A 132 -5.56 -0.18 -0.88
C ALA A 132 -7.06 -0.46 -0.78
N HIS A 133 -7.82 0.55 -0.34
CA HIS A 133 -9.25 0.42 -0.05
C HIS A 133 -10.02 1.76 -0.05
N THR A 134 -9.43 2.78 -0.65
CA THR A 134 -10.07 4.06 -1.02
C THR A 134 -9.83 4.31 -2.49
N VAL A 135 -10.56 5.25 -3.11
CA VAL A 135 -10.38 5.58 -4.54
C VAL A 135 -8.94 5.99 -4.82
N GLU A 136 -8.38 6.87 -3.99
CA GLU A 136 -7.03 7.42 -4.14
C GLU A 136 -5.97 6.34 -3.93
N SER A 137 -6.13 5.49 -2.91
CA SER A 137 -5.17 4.39 -2.67
C SER A 137 -5.23 3.33 -3.77
N ILE A 138 -6.39 3.05 -4.34
CA ILE A 138 -6.53 2.13 -5.47
C ILE A 138 -5.89 2.71 -6.73
N GLN A 139 -6.03 4.02 -6.99
CA GLN A 139 -5.31 4.69 -8.10
C GLN A 139 -3.79 4.56 -7.94
N LEU A 140 -3.27 4.79 -6.73
CA LEU A 140 -1.84 4.69 -6.43
C LEU A 140 -1.33 3.25 -6.53
N CYS A 141 -2.08 2.27 -6.00
CA CYS A 141 -1.80 0.84 -6.13
C CYS A 141 -1.78 0.41 -7.60
N SER A 142 -2.80 0.82 -8.36
CA SER A 142 -2.96 0.53 -9.78
C SER A 142 -1.78 1.08 -10.59
N LYS A 143 -1.38 2.32 -10.31
CA LYS A 143 -0.20 2.94 -10.94
C LYS A 143 1.10 2.23 -10.58
N TRP A 144 1.32 1.92 -9.30
CA TRP A 144 2.50 1.18 -8.84
C TRP A 144 2.66 -0.16 -9.55
N TYR A 145 1.57 -0.92 -9.68
CA TYR A 145 1.58 -2.19 -10.40
C TYR A 145 1.93 -2.00 -11.89
N SER A 146 1.32 -1.01 -12.55
CA SER A 146 1.59 -0.73 -13.96
C SER A 146 2.99 -0.21 -14.23
N ASP A 147 3.57 0.58 -13.33
CA ASP A 147 4.91 1.18 -13.50
C ASP A 147 6.00 0.09 -13.45
N LEU A 148 5.78 -0.99 -12.69
CA LEU A 148 6.69 -2.13 -12.63
C LEU A 148 6.50 -3.09 -13.81
N TYR A 149 5.29 -3.20 -14.36
CA TYR A 149 4.94 -4.21 -15.36
C TYR A 149 4.03 -3.65 -16.45
N PRO A 150 4.62 -3.17 -17.56
CA PRO A 150 3.89 -2.58 -18.66
C PRO A 150 2.99 -3.59 -19.37
N LYS A 151 1.88 -3.10 -19.97
CA LYS A 151 0.92 -3.93 -20.73
C LYS A 151 1.53 -4.67 -21.94
N SER A 152 2.73 -4.28 -22.38
CA SER A 152 3.40 -4.80 -23.58
C SER A 152 4.11 -6.13 -23.38
N GLU A 153 4.22 -6.64 -22.15
CA GLU A 153 4.91 -7.89 -21.91
C GLU A 153 4.15 -9.11 -22.46
N ILE A 154 4.88 -9.95 -23.19
CA ILE A 154 4.38 -11.20 -23.78
C ILE A 154 4.61 -12.37 -22.81
N ASN A 155 3.83 -13.45 -22.95
CA ASN A 155 3.90 -14.64 -22.10
C ASN A 155 3.68 -14.37 -20.59
N VAL A 156 2.90 -13.35 -20.28
CA VAL A 156 2.51 -13.00 -18.90
C VAL A 156 1.00 -13.18 -18.73
N LYS A 157 0.60 -13.80 -17.61
CA LYS A 157 -0.78 -13.87 -17.14
C LYS A 157 -0.94 -12.98 -15.91
N ASN A 158 -1.73 -11.92 -16.04
CA ASN A 158 -2.04 -10.99 -14.96
C ASN A 158 -3.34 -11.41 -14.28
N ILE A 159 -3.24 -11.85 -13.03
CA ILE A 159 -4.35 -12.27 -12.20
C ILE A 159 -4.62 -11.17 -11.16
N LEU A 160 -5.88 -10.82 -10.97
CA LEU A 160 -6.32 -9.95 -9.89
C LEU A 160 -7.08 -10.78 -8.85
N ILE A 161 -6.55 -10.90 -7.63
CA ILE A 161 -7.31 -11.37 -6.46
C ILE A 161 -7.91 -10.15 -5.78
N PHE A 162 -9.23 -10.06 -5.73
CA PHE A 162 -9.90 -8.83 -5.28
C PHE A 162 -11.15 -9.10 -4.45
N ASN A 163 -11.26 -8.36 -3.36
CA ASN A 163 -12.49 -8.22 -2.58
C ASN A 163 -12.39 -6.96 -1.71
N VAL A 164 -13.52 -6.38 -1.34
CA VAL A 164 -13.61 -5.22 -0.45
C VAL A 164 -14.29 -5.60 0.86
N THR A 165 -13.99 -4.90 1.96
CA THR A 165 -14.75 -5.04 3.21
C THR A 165 -15.85 -4.00 3.31
N ALA A 166 -16.94 -4.33 3.99
CA ALA A 166 -18.09 -3.45 4.21
C ALA A 166 -18.70 -2.92 2.89
N LEU A 167 -19.32 -1.73 2.93
CA LEU A 167 -20.08 -1.12 1.83
C LEU A 167 -19.22 -0.29 0.87
N ARG A 168 -17.96 -0.70 0.62
CA ARG A 168 -17.08 0.04 -0.30
C ARG A 168 -17.50 -0.18 -1.75
N ASP A 169 -17.35 0.86 -2.56
CA ASP A 169 -17.66 0.84 -3.99
C ASP A 169 -16.61 0.05 -4.80
N TYR A 170 -16.82 -1.27 -4.85
CA TYR A 170 -15.99 -2.17 -5.64
C TYR A 170 -16.10 -1.90 -7.15
N GLY A 171 -17.21 -1.33 -7.64
CA GLY A 171 -17.39 -1.02 -9.06
C GLY A 171 -16.40 0.05 -9.53
N THR A 172 -16.29 1.14 -8.77
CA THR A 172 -15.29 2.19 -9.03
C THR A 172 -13.86 1.65 -8.92
N PHE A 173 -13.56 0.80 -7.93
CA PHE A 173 -12.22 0.22 -7.78
C PHE A 173 -11.84 -0.68 -8.96
N LEU A 174 -12.74 -1.58 -9.37
CA LEU A 174 -12.53 -2.46 -10.52
C LEU A 174 -12.30 -1.66 -11.80
N LYS A 175 -13.08 -0.60 -12.01
CA LYS A 175 -12.91 0.31 -13.17
C LYS A 175 -11.52 0.96 -13.19
N ILE A 176 -11.03 1.43 -12.05
CA ILE A 176 -9.68 2.03 -11.95
C ILE A 176 -8.61 0.98 -12.27
N LEU A 177 -8.73 -0.22 -11.72
CA LEU A 177 -7.75 -1.29 -11.90
C LEU A 177 -7.69 -1.76 -13.36
N SER A 178 -8.84 -1.97 -14.02
CA SER A 178 -8.90 -2.46 -15.40
C SER A 178 -8.56 -1.41 -16.45
N THR A 179 -8.76 -0.13 -16.16
CA THR A 179 -8.37 0.96 -17.08
C THR A 179 -6.84 1.03 -17.22
N VAL A 180 -6.15 1.01 -16.08
CA VAL A 180 -4.69 1.21 -16.02
C VAL A 180 -3.93 -0.07 -16.31
N ASN A 181 -4.43 -1.24 -15.91
CA ASN A 181 -3.70 -2.50 -15.99
C ASN A 181 -4.34 -3.48 -16.97
N LYS A 182 -3.52 -4.33 -17.59
CA LYS A 182 -4.04 -5.51 -18.28
C LYS A 182 -4.34 -6.58 -17.24
N ILE A 183 -5.58 -7.07 -17.19
CA ILE A 183 -6.03 -8.12 -16.28
C ILE A 183 -6.61 -9.25 -17.13
N ASP A 184 -6.02 -10.44 -17.02
CA ASP A 184 -6.39 -11.62 -17.81
C ASP A 184 -7.37 -12.54 -17.07
N LEU A 185 -7.40 -12.47 -15.74
CA LEU A 185 -8.29 -13.25 -14.88
C LEU A 185 -8.54 -12.49 -13.57
N VAL A 186 -9.79 -12.45 -13.11
CA VAL A 186 -10.14 -12.00 -11.76
C VAL A 186 -10.56 -13.19 -10.93
N LEU A 187 -9.94 -13.33 -9.76
CA LEU A 187 -10.32 -14.30 -8.73
C LEU A 187 -10.99 -13.54 -7.58
N LEU A 188 -12.22 -13.93 -7.28
CA LEU A 188 -13.00 -13.39 -6.18
C LEU A 188 -13.16 -14.48 -5.13
N CYS A 189 -12.95 -14.14 -3.87
CA CYS A 189 -13.21 -15.08 -2.77
C CYS A 189 -13.69 -14.33 -1.53
N PRO A 190 -14.50 -14.95 -0.66
CA PRO A 190 -14.75 -14.44 0.68
C PRO A 190 -13.44 -14.17 1.42
N ILE A 191 -13.41 -13.14 2.28
CA ILE A 191 -12.20 -12.79 3.04
C ILE A 191 -12.11 -13.71 4.27
N VAL A 192 -11.83 -14.99 4.00
CA VAL A 192 -11.61 -16.05 4.98
C VAL A 192 -10.42 -16.89 4.54
N THR A 193 -9.45 -17.11 5.44
CA THR A 193 -8.23 -17.87 5.15
C THR A 193 -8.57 -19.31 4.76
N SER A 194 -9.35 -20.01 5.60
CA SER A 194 -9.86 -21.36 5.33
C SER A 194 -11.26 -21.53 5.91
N ILE A 195 -12.13 -22.27 5.22
CA ILE A 195 -13.50 -22.56 5.66
C ILE A 195 -13.51 -23.30 7.01
N MET A 196 -12.52 -24.19 7.22
CA MET A 196 -12.43 -25.04 8.43
C MET A 196 -11.71 -24.37 9.60
N ASN A 197 -10.95 -23.29 9.35
CA ASN A 197 -10.07 -22.69 10.35
C ASN A 197 -10.38 -21.20 10.53
N ARG A 198 -11.61 -20.90 10.98
CA ARG A 198 -12.01 -19.54 11.37
C ARG A 198 -11.33 -19.18 12.69
N ARG A 199 -10.19 -18.50 12.61
CA ARG A 199 -9.45 -17.99 13.77
C ARG A 199 -10.28 -16.96 14.54
N LEU A 200 -10.72 -17.32 15.76
CA LEU A 200 -11.62 -16.55 16.63
C LEU A 200 -11.19 -15.09 16.88
N ASP A 201 -9.90 -14.79 16.78
CA ASP A 201 -9.28 -13.47 16.95
C ASP A 201 -9.37 -12.55 15.72
N THR A 202 -9.73 -13.11 14.56
CA THR A 202 -9.91 -12.37 13.29
C THR A 202 -11.35 -12.39 12.78
N VAL A 203 -12.22 -13.19 13.39
CA VAL A 203 -13.64 -13.29 13.01
C VAL A 203 -14.33 -11.97 13.35
N ASP A 204 -14.77 -11.27 12.32
CA ASP A 204 -15.75 -10.20 12.48
C ASP A 204 -17.01 -10.83 13.09
N ILE A 205 -17.47 -10.32 14.23
CA ILE A 205 -18.63 -10.88 14.95
C ILE A 205 -19.89 -10.92 14.06
N ASN A 206 -19.90 -10.08 13.01
CA ASN A 206 -20.93 -10.00 11.97
C ASN A 206 -20.54 -10.71 10.66
N TYR A 207 -19.57 -11.63 10.66
CA TYR A 207 -19.12 -12.32 9.45
C TYR A 207 -20.13 -13.39 9.00
N ASP A 208 -20.99 -13.03 8.05
CA ASP A 208 -21.82 -13.99 7.32
C ASP A 208 -21.10 -14.45 6.04
N TYR A 209 -20.70 -15.72 6.02
CA TYR A 209 -20.03 -16.35 4.87
C TYR A 209 -20.90 -16.35 3.60
N ASN A 210 -22.20 -16.64 3.73
CA ASN A 210 -23.10 -16.69 2.59
C ASN A 210 -23.28 -15.29 2.00
N GLU A 211 -23.37 -14.26 2.84
CA GLU A 211 -23.39 -12.87 2.37
C GLU A 211 -22.11 -12.51 1.61
N GLN A 212 -20.93 -12.92 2.10
CA GLN A 212 -19.66 -12.69 1.41
C GLN A 212 -19.59 -13.41 0.05
N LEU A 213 -20.08 -14.64 -0.06
CA LEU A 213 -20.16 -15.36 -1.32
C LEU A 213 -21.13 -14.69 -2.30
N VAL A 214 -22.32 -14.32 -1.83
CA VAL A 214 -23.32 -13.58 -2.64
C VAL A 214 -22.71 -12.29 -3.17
N LYS A 215 -21.94 -11.56 -2.34
CA LYS A 215 -21.21 -10.38 -2.78
C LYS A 215 -20.19 -10.70 -3.88
N CYS A 216 -19.41 -11.78 -3.75
CA CYS A 216 -18.47 -12.19 -4.80
C CYS A 216 -19.18 -12.52 -6.12
N HIS A 217 -20.33 -13.21 -6.07
CA HIS A 217 -21.13 -13.47 -7.26
C HIS A 217 -21.76 -12.21 -7.86
N ASN A 218 -22.18 -11.26 -7.03
CA ASN A 218 -22.68 -9.97 -7.53
C ASN A 218 -21.57 -9.15 -8.18
N MET A 219 -20.36 -9.14 -7.60
CA MET A 219 -19.18 -8.55 -8.21
C MET A 219 -18.84 -9.19 -9.55
N LYS A 220 -18.88 -10.54 -9.64
CA LYS A 220 -18.66 -11.26 -10.90
C LYS A 220 -19.58 -10.79 -12.03
N LYS A 221 -20.84 -10.46 -11.74
CA LYS A 221 -21.79 -9.95 -12.74
C LYS A 221 -21.42 -8.57 -13.29
N LEU A 222 -20.61 -7.78 -12.58
CA LEU A 222 -20.19 -6.43 -13.01
C LEU A 222 -18.89 -6.44 -13.83
N ILE A 223 -18.19 -7.57 -13.90
CA ILE A 223 -16.89 -7.66 -14.58
C ILE A 223 -17.13 -8.29 -15.96
N ASP A 224 -16.96 -7.50 -17.01
CA ASP A 224 -17.15 -7.89 -18.40
C ASP A 224 -15.85 -7.84 -19.23
N PHE A 225 -14.75 -7.34 -18.65
CA PHE A 225 -13.48 -7.11 -19.35
C PHE A 225 -12.53 -8.31 -19.35
N CYS A 226 -12.80 -9.36 -18.57
CA CYS A 226 -11.98 -10.58 -18.51
C CYS A 226 -12.76 -11.77 -17.92
N ASN A 227 -12.11 -12.94 -17.86
CA ASN A 227 -12.65 -14.10 -17.16
C ASN A 227 -12.68 -13.87 -15.65
N VAL A 228 -13.70 -14.43 -14.98
CA VAL A 228 -13.90 -14.29 -13.53
C VAL A 228 -14.30 -15.60 -12.89
N GLU A 229 -13.58 -15.95 -11.84
CA GLU A 229 -13.83 -17.13 -11.02
C GLU A 229 -14.13 -16.70 -9.58
N VAL A 230 -15.08 -17.40 -8.96
CA VAL A 230 -15.43 -17.24 -7.54
C VAL A 230 -15.01 -18.52 -6.84
N LEU A 231 -14.17 -18.39 -5.82
CA LEU A 231 -13.64 -19.49 -5.02
C LEU A 231 -14.10 -19.35 -3.57
N GLU A 232 -14.08 -20.44 -2.80
CA GLU A 232 -14.72 -20.48 -1.49
C GLU A 232 -13.86 -19.83 -0.39
N SER A 233 -12.54 -19.73 -0.60
CA SER A 233 -11.62 -19.17 0.40
C SER A 233 -10.32 -18.63 -0.21
N ILE A 234 -9.55 -17.91 0.61
CA ILE A 234 -8.23 -17.43 0.24
C ILE A 234 -7.27 -18.60 -0.02
N ASP A 235 -7.25 -19.62 0.85
CA ASP A 235 -6.41 -20.83 0.68
C ASP A 235 -6.68 -21.53 -0.66
N GLU A 236 -7.96 -21.75 -0.99
CA GLU A 236 -8.34 -22.34 -2.29
C GLU A 236 -7.91 -21.45 -3.47
N THR A 237 -8.04 -20.13 -3.33
CA THR A 237 -7.60 -19.16 -4.34
C THR A 237 -6.10 -19.24 -4.61
N ILE A 238 -5.29 -19.32 -3.55
CA ILE A 238 -3.84 -19.45 -3.68
C ILE A 238 -3.46 -20.81 -4.29
N LYS A 239 -4.12 -21.90 -3.88
CA LYS A 239 -3.93 -23.24 -4.48
C LYS A 239 -4.27 -23.26 -5.97
N HIS A 240 -5.35 -22.59 -6.37
CA HIS A 240 -5.75 -22.46 -7.76
C HIS A 240 -4.68 -21.74 -8.58
N VAL A 241 -4.18 -20.58 -8.11
CA VAL A 241 -3.08 -19.86 -8.76
C VAL A 241 -1.82 -20.72 -8.89
N GLN A 242 -1.45 -21.41 -7.81
CA GLN A 242 -0.28 -22.30 -7.81
C GLN A 242 -0.43 -23.42 -8.84
N PHE A 243 -1.61 -24.06 -8.91
CA PHE A 243 -1.92 -25.09 -9.90
C PHE A 243 -1.77 -24.57 -11.33
N CYS A 244 -2.35 -23.40 -11.66
CA CYS A 244 -2.20 -22.77 -12.97
C CYS A 244 -0.73 -22.50 -13.31
N SER A 245 0.02 -21.91 -12.37
CA SER A 245 1.43 -21.58 -12.57
C SER A 245 2.33 -22.79 -12.77
N SER A 246 1.98 -23.93 -12.17
CA SER A 246 2.73 -25.18 -12.31
C SER A 246 2.45 -25.90 -13.63
N SER A 247 1.27 -25.66 -14.21
CA SER A 247 0.81 -26.29 -15.46
C SER A 247 1.37 -25.58 -16.69
N GLU A 248 1.51 -24.25 -16.65
CA GLU A 248 1.98 -23.43 -17.78
C GLU A 248 3.40 -22.90 -17.57
N LYS A 249 4.41 -23.75 -17.75
CA LYS A 249 5.82 -23.40 -17.46
C LYS A 249 6.41 -22.27 -18.30
N ASN A 250 5.85 -22.00 -19.49
CA ASN A 250 6.29 -20.93 -20.39
C ASN A 250 5.55 -19.60 -20.15
N THR A 251 4.67 -19.55 -19.15
CA THR A 251 3.90 -18.36 -18.78
C THR A 251 4.37 -17.84 -17.42
N TYR A 252 4.61 -16.54 -17.33
CA TYR A 252 4.89 -15.86 -16.08
C TYR A 252 3.59 -15.34 -15.45
N PHE A 253 3.33 -15.71 -14.21
CA PHE A 253 2.12 -15.37 -13.47
C PHE A 253 2.38 -14.20 -12.53
N ARG A 254 1.56 -13.15 -12.65
CA ARG A 254 1.60 -11.96 -11.81
C ARG A 254 0.27 -11.81 -11.13
N VAL A 255 0.27 -11.80 -9.81
CA VAL A 255 -0.95 -11.80 -9.02
C VAL A 255 -1.04 -10.52 -8.20
N LEU A 256 -1.85 -9.57 -8.64
CA LEU A 256 -2.18 -8.39 -7.85
C LEU A 256 -3.26 -8.75 -6.83
N VAL A 257 -3.00 -8.47 -5.56
CA VAL A 257 -3.94 -8.67 -4.45
C VAL A 257 -4.25 -7.32 -3.81
N THR A 258 -5.49 -6.87 -3.92
CA THR A 258 -5.88 -5.54 -3.42
C THR A 258 -7.38 -5.42 -3.10
N GLY A 259 -7.84 -4.24 -2.70
CA GLY A 259 -9.23 -3.93 -2.33
C GLY A 259 -9.52 -4.02 -0.83
N SER A 260 -8.68 -4.73 -0.08
CA SER A 260 -8.82 -4.88 1.37
C SER A 260 -7.51 -5.25 2.06
N LEU A 261 -7.21 -4.56 3.16
CA LEU A 261 -6.17 -4.96 4.10
C LEU A 261 -6.41 -6.36 4.69
N LYS A 262 -7.67 -6.72 4.99
CA LYS A 262 -8.00 -8.05 5.53
C LYS A 262 -7.72 -9.16 4.51
N LEU A 263 -8.01 -8.91 3.22
CA LEU A 263 -7.71 -9.86 2.14
C LEU A 263 -6.20 -10.06 1.98
N VAL A 264 -5.44 -8.95 1.91
CA VAL A 264 -3.99 -9.02 1.80
C VAL A 264 -3.36 -9.71 3.01
N GLY A 265 -3.86 -9.44 4.22
CA GLY A 265 -3.44 -10.15 5.43
C GLY A 265 -3.67 -11.65 5.36
N GLY A 266 -4.87 -12.09 4.92
CA GLY A 266 -5.16 -13.52 4.75
C GLY A 266 -4.32 -14.19 3.67
N VAL A 267 -4.03 -13.50 2.56
CA VAL A 267 -3.10 -14.02 1.53
C VAL A 267 -1.69 -14.17 2.09
N LEU A 268 -1.19 -13.18 2.82
CA LEU A 268 0.12 -13.25 3.46
C LEU A 268 0.22 -14.43 4.43
N GLU A 269 -0.84 -14.68 5.20
CA GLU A 269 -0.92 -15.82 6.11
C GLU A 269 -0.77 -17.15 5.35
N VAL A 270 -1.51 -17.35 4.26
CA VAL A 270 -1.43 -18.59 3.45
C VAL A 270 -0.08 -18.73 2.75
N LEU A 271 0.52 -17.64 2.29
CA LEU A 271 1.82 -17.69 1.60
C LEU A 271 3.00 -17.95 2.55
N GLN A 272 2.82 -17.74 3.86
CA GLN A 272 3.86 -17.88 4.87
C GLN A 272 3.66 -19.08 5.80
N SER A 273 2.56 -19.82 5.65
CA SER A 273 2.29 -21.08 6.36
C SER A 273 3.05 -22.24 5.73
#